data_AF-A0A1A8LBT6-F1
#
_entry.id   AF-A0A1A8LBT6-F1
#
_cell.length_a   1.000
_cell.length_b   1.000
_cell.length_c   1.000
_cell.angle_alpha   90.00
_cell.angle_beta   90.00
_cell.angle_gamma   90.00
#
_symmetry.space_group_name_H-M   'P 1'
#
loop_
_entity.id
_entity.type
_entity.pdbx_description
1 polymer ?
#
loop_
_entity_poly.entity_id
_entity_poly.type
_entity_poly.pdbx_seq_one_letter_code
_entity_poly.pdbx_strand_id
1 'polypeptide(L)'
;KKKKMMYLTARNAEFDRHELQIYEEVAKVPAFQRKTLVLIGAQGVGRRSLKNRLMVLQPACFGTTVPYTSRRPRDEELNGNSYNFTSRTEMEADVKAGRFLEHGEYDGNLYGTKIDSIHEVVSTGRTCILDVNPQALKVLKTAEFMPYVVFIAAPDFDTLKGMHKAVVDAGLTTKQLTDVDLRKTVDESARIQRAYSHYFDLTIVNDNLDKAFETLQAAVDKLCTEAQWVPVNWVY
;
A
#
# COMPACT_ATOMS: atom_id res chain seq x y z
N LYS A 1 -32.63 18.30 14.82
CA LYS A 1 -31.65 18.97 13.92
C LYS A 1 -30.73 17.91 13.33
N LYS A 2 -30.85 17.53 12.05
CA LYS A 2 -29.91 16.59 11.40
C LYS A 2 -28.54 17.28 11.28
N LYS A 3 -27.54 16.85 12.05
CA LYS A 3 -26.14 17.24 11.83
C LYS A 3 -25.72 16.64 10.48
N LYS A 4 -25.52 17.47 9.46
CA LYS A 4 -24.76 17.07 8.27
C LYS A 4 -23.31 16.88 8.71
N MET A 5 -22.87 15.64 8.93
CA MET A 5 -21.44 15.34 9.04
C MET A 5 -20.88 15.23 7.62
N MET A 6 -19.88 16.05 7.30
CA MET A 6 -19.10 15.88 6.06
C MET A 6 -18.26 14.61 6.17
N TYR A 7 -18.18 13.87 5.08
CA TYR A 7 -17.30 12.72 4.93
C TYR A 7 -15.84 13.22 4.92
N LEU A 8 -15.07 12.90 5.95
CA LEU A 8 -13.62 13.18 6.04
C LEU A 8 -12.82 11.87 6.04
N THR A 9 -12.06 11.59 4.99
CA THR A 9 -11.35 10.32 4.75
C THR A 9 -10.55 9.82 5.98
N ALA A 10 -9.99 10.74 6.77
CA ALA A 10 -9.22 10.44 7.97
C ALA A 10 -10.03 9.90 9.18
N ARG A 11 -11.38 10.01 9.18
CA ARG A 11 -12.23 9.68 10.35
C ARG A 11 -13.50 8.89 10.01
N ASN A 12 -13.54 8.16 8.90
CA ASN A 12 -14.78 7.54 8.40
C ASN A 12 -14.92 6.03 8.59
N ALA A 13 -14.13 5.41 9.47
CA ALA A 13 -14.19 3.95 9.72
C ALA A 13 -15.58 3.45 10.17
N GLU A 14 -16.46 4.31 10.69
CA GLU A 14 -17.86 3.98 10.99
C GLU A 14 -18.78 4.02 9.76
N PHE A 15 -18.54 4.92 8.81
CA PHE A 15 -19.29 4.97 7.55
C PHE A 15 -18.91 3.79 6.63
N ASP A 16 -17.64 3.42 6.62
CA ASP A 16 -17.12 2.29 5.82
C ASP A 16 -17.77 0.96 6.22
N ARG A 17 -18.18 0.80 7.49
CA ARG A 17 -18.90 -0.39 7.96
C ARG A 17 -20.29 -0.56 7.33
N HIS A 18 -20.80 0.47 6.66
CA HIS A 18 -22.14 0.50 6.06
C HIS A 18 -22.09 0.52 4.51
N GLU A 19 -20.93 0.36 3.87
CA GLU A 19 -20.86 0.10 2.43
C GLU A 19 -21.45 -1.29 2.15
N LEU A 20 -22.68 -1.32 1.64
CA LEU A 20 -23.41 -2.55 1.33
C LEU A 20 -22.82 -3.19 0.07
N GLN A 21 -22.20 -4.35 0.27
CA GLN A 21 -21.70 -5.26 -0.75
C GLN A 21 -22.86 -5.90 -1.53
N ILE A 22 -22.90 -5.72 -2.85
CA ILE A 22 -23.65 -6.64 -3.73
C ILE A 22 -22.82 -7.02 -4.96
N TYR A 23 -22.55 -6.11 -5.90
CA TYR A 23 -21.79 -6.37 -7.13
C TYR A 23 -21.10 -5.10 -7.62
N GLU A 24 -19.92 -5.22 -8.24
CA GLU A 24 -19.27 -4.16 -9.02
C GLU A 24 -19.36 -4.51 -10.50
N GLU A 25 -19.83 -3.58 -11.31
CA GLU A 25 -19.89 -3.76 -12.75
C GLU A 25 -18.48 -3.64 -13.34
N VAL A 26 -18.05 -4.67 -14.10
CA VAL A 26 -16.70 -4.74 -14.67
C VAL A 26 -16.74 -4.98 -16.18
N ALA A 27 -15.77 -4.40 -16.89
CA ALA A 27 -15.52 -4.62 -18.30
C ALA A 27 -14.23 -5.44 -18.48
N LYS A 28 -14.25 -6.35 -19.48
CA LYS A 28 -13.06 -7.08 -19.89
C LYS A 28 -12.31 -6.27 -20.94
N VAL A 29 -11.08 -5.90 -20.64
CA VAL A 29 -10.19 -5.13 -21.53
C VAL A 29 -8.98 -5.99 -21.96
N PRO A 30 -8.36 -5.70 -23.11
CA PRO A 30 -7.10 -6.34 -23.52
C PRO A 30 -6.00 -6.17 -22.47
N ALA A 31 -4.94 -6.98 -22.57
CA ALA A 31 -3.79 -6.87 -21.67
C ALA A 31 -3.18 -5.47 -21.71
N PHE A 32 -2.89 -4.90 -20.54
CA PHE A 32 -2.31 -3.56 -20.41
C PHE A 32 -1.52 -3.43 -19.11
N GLN A 33 -0.55 -2.51 -19.09
CA GLN A 33 0.19 -2.22 -17.88
C GLN A 33 -0.63 -1.34 -16.93
N ARG A 34 -0.83 -1.80 -15.69
CA ARG A 34 -1.49 -1.02 -14.62
C ARG A 34 -0.61 0.17 -14.23
N LYS A 35 -1.21 1.31 -13.92
CA LYS A 35 -0.47 2.50 -13.48
C LYS A 35 0.08 2.34 -12.07
N THR A 36 -0.67 1.69 -11.17
CA THR A 36 -0.24 1.46 -9.79
C THR A 36 -0.41 0.01 -9.35
N LEU A 37 0.53 -0.47 -8.54
CA LEU A 37 0.49 -1.75 -7.84
C LEU A 37 0.40 -1.45 -6.33
N VAL A 38 -0.72 -1.75 -5.70
CA VAL A 38 -0.99 -1.37 -4.31
C VAL A 38 -0.88 -2.60 -3.42
N LEU A 39 0.09 -2.60 -2.50
CA LEU A 39 0.31 -3.66 -1.52
C LEU A 39 -0.35 -3.28 -0.19
N ILE A 40 -1.45 -3.97 0.13
CA ILE A 40 -2.23 -3.77 1.35
C ILE A 40 -1.97 -4.91 2.32
N GLY A 41 -1.90 -4.63 3.62
CA GLY A 41 -1.60 -5.65 4.62
C GLY A 41 -1.23 -5.07 5.96
N ALA A 42 -1.24 -5.90 7.00
CA ALA A 42 -0.88 -5.48 8.34
C ALA A 42 0.56 -4.94 8.41
N GLN A 43 0.86 -4.12 9.42
CA GLN A 43 2.23 -3.68 9.66
C GLN A 43 3.10 -4.89 10.02
N GLY A 44 4.26 -5.03 9.37
CA GLY A 44 5.17 -6.16 9.63
C GLY A 44 4.89 -7.43 8.82
N VAL A 45 3.83 -7.47 8.00
CA VAL A 45 3.49 -8.66 7.18
C VAL A 45 4.41 -8.91 5.98
N GLY A 46 5.43 -8.08 5.76
CA GLY A 46 6.41 -8.28 4.68
C GLY A 46 6.18 -7.50 3.37
N ARG A 47 5.22 -6.56 3.33
CA ARG A 47 4.94 -5.71 2.15
C ARG A 47 6.18 -5.02 1.57
N ARG A 48 7.00 -4.42 2.44
CA ARG A 48 8.24 -3.72 2.05
C ARG A 48 9.26 -4.66 1.42
N SER A 49 9.39 -5.87 1.96
CA SER A 49 10.32 -6.89 1.43
C SER A 49 9.92 -7.30 0.02
N LEU A 50 8.62 -7.54 -0.21
CA LEU A 50 8.08 -7.86 -1.55
C LEU A 50 8.27 -6.70 -2.52
N LYS A 51 7.93 -5.47 -2.10
CA LYS A 51 8.13 -4.24 -2.89
C LYS A 51 9.58 -4.08 -3.33
N ASN A 52 10.52 -4.13 -2.38
CA ASN A 52 11.93 -3.91 -2.65
C ASN A 52 12.48 -4.98 -3.60
N ARG A 53 12.05 -6.24 -3.44
CA ARG A 53 12.46 -7.33 -4.34
C ARG A 53 11.96 -7.11 -5.77
N LEU A 54 10.71 -6.69 -5.96
CA LEU A 54 10.19 -6.33 -7.29
C LEU A 54 11.00 -5.19 -7.92
N MET A 55 11.30 -4.15 -7.15
CA MET A 55 12.08 -3.00 -7.63
C MET A 55 13.50 -3.39 -8.07
N VAL A 56 14.15 -4.31 -7.35
CA VAL A 56 15.50 -4.77 -7.68
C VAL A 56 15.50 -5.65 -8.93
N LEU A 57 14.51 -6.54 -9.09
CA LEU A 57 14.46 -7.45 -10.24
C LEU A 57 14.00 -6.77 -11.53
N GLN A 58 13.07 -5.81 -11.45
CA GLN A 58 12.47 -5.16 -12.63
C GLN A 58 12.45 -3.63 -12.50
N PRO A 59 13.63 -2.96 -12.36
CA PRO A 59 13.72 -1.51 -12.14
C PRO A 59 13.22 -0.67 -13.34
N ALA A 60 13.22 -1.25 -14.54
CA ALA A 60 12.67 -0.62 -15.75
C ALA A 60 11.14 -0.64 -15.79
N CYS A 61 10.50 -1.58 -15.09
CA CYS A 61 9.03 -1.74 -15.08
C CYS A 61 8.40 -1.04 -13.87
N PHE A 62 9.10 -0.99 -12.73
CA PHE A 62 8.56 -0.48 -11.48
C PHE A 62 9.31 0.72 -10.92
N GLY A 63 8.55 1.60 -10.27
CA GLY A 63 9.06 2.65 -9.42
C GLY A 63 8.30 2.71 -8.09
N THR A 64 8.84 3.43 -7.11
CA THR A 64 8.15 3.75 -5.85
C THR A 64 8.20 5.26 -5.65
N THR A 65 7.25 5.79 -4.90
CA THR A 65 7.31 7.18 -4.44
C THR A 65 8.33 7.34 -3.31
N VAL A 66 8.97 8.51 -3.24
CA VAL A 66 9.78 8.92 -2.09
C VAL A 66 8.88 9.73 -1.12
N PRO A 67 8.63 9.24 0.09
CA PRO A 67 7.74 9.91 1.04
C PRO A 67 8.32 11.24 1.52
N TYR A 68 7.44 12.15 1.92
CA TYR A 68 7.79 13.44 2.50
C TYR A 68 7.83 13.35 4.02
N THR A 69 8.71 14.14 4.65
CA THR A 69 8.75 14.30 6.09
C THR A 69 9.06 15.73 6.52
N SER A 70 8.49 16.13 7.66
CA SER A 70 8.86 17.38 8.34
C SER A 70 10.08 17.24 9.25
N ARG A 71 10.61 16.02 9.41
CA ARG A 71 11.81 15.75 10.21
C ARG A 71 13.00 16.43 9.57
N ARG A 72 13.95 16.91 10.39
CA ARG A 72 15.25 17.38 9.85
C ARG A 72 16.05 16.21 9.26
N PRO A 73 16.72 16.40 8.10
CA PRO A 73 17.67 15.42 7.58
C PRO A 73 18.76 15.11 8.62
N ARG A 74 19.18 13.85 8.70
CA ARG A 74 20.43 13.47 9.38
C ARG A 74 21.62 13.75 8.47
N ASP A 75 22.83 13.79 9.03
CA ASP A 75 24.05 14.18 8.31
C ASP A 75 24.31 13.36 7.03
N GLU A 76 23.92 12.08 7.02
CA GLU A 76 24.09 11.16 5.88
C GLU A 76 22.87 11.09 4.95
N GLU A 77 21.77 11.76 5.29
CA GLU A 77 20.52 11.68 4.52
C GLU A 77 20.46 12.77 3.44
N LEU A 78 20.38 12.34 2.19
CA LEU A 78 20.16 13.24 1.05
C LEU A 78 18.67 13.39 0.73
N ASN A 79 18.26 14.62 0.44
CA ASN A 79 16.90 14.93 0.01
C ASN A 79 16.56 14.20 -1.29
N GLY A 80 15.37 13.60 -1.35
CA GLY A 80 14.89 12.86 -2.52
C GLY A 80 15.40 11.43 -2.64
N ASN A 81 16.23 10.96 -1.70
CA ASN A 81 16.67 9.57 -1.66
C ASN A 81 15.71 8.72 -0.81
N SER A 82 15.83 8.79 0.52
CA SER A 82 14.92 8.08 1.44
C SER A 82 13.67 8.88 1.78
N TYR A 83 13.81 10.21 1.86
CA TYR A 83 12.72 11.13 2.14
C TYR A 83 12.90 12.44 1.38
N ASN A 84 11.79 13.08 1.07
CA ASN A 84 11.73 14.50 0.71
C ASN A 84 11.51 15.32 1.99
N PHE A 85 12.49 16.12 2.37
CA PHE A 85 12.46 16.93 3.58
C PHE A 85 11.80 18.28 3.30
N THR A 86 10.74 18.59 4.03
CA THR A 86 9.96 19.83 3.90
C THR A 86 9.70 20.44 5.28
N SER A 87 9.20 21.67 5.33
CA SER A 87 8.78 22.28 6.60
C SER A 87 7.45 21.70 7.07
N ARG A 88 7.22 21.67 8.40
CA ARG A 88 5.94 21.24 8.96
C ARG A 88 4.78 22.11 8.46
N THR A 89 4.97 23.42 8.39
CA THR A 89 3.95 24.39 7.93
C THR A 89 3.53 24.15 6.49
N GLU A 90 4.49 23.89 5.59
CA GLU A 90 4.18 23.55 4.19
C GLU A 90 3.43 22.23 4.11
N MET A 91 3.88 21.21 4.84
CA MET A 91 3.23 19.90 4.86
C MET A 91 1.78 19.98 5.39
N GLU A 92 1.52 20.77 6.43
CA GLU A 92 0.17 21.01 6.95
C GLU A 92 -0.73 21.73 5.94
N ALA A 93 -0.19 22.70 5.21
CA ALA A 93 -0.92 23.40 4.14
C ALA A 93 -1.27 22.45 2.98
N ASP A 94 -0.33 21.60 2.57
CA ASP A 94 -0.50 20.59 1.54
C ASP A 94 -1.54 19.52 1.95
N VAL A 95 -1.50 19.08 3.21
CA VAL A 95 -2.51 18.16 3.77
C VAL A 95 -3.90 18.80 3.73
N LYS A 96 -4.02 20.07 4.15
CA LYS A 96 -5.30 20.81 4.10
C LYS A 96 -5.81 21.00 2.67
N ALA A 97 -4.90 21.09 1.70
CA ALA A 97 -5.21 21.17 0.28
C ALA A 97 -5.53 19.81 -0.37
N GLY A 98 -5.46 18.70 0.36
CA GLY A 98 -5.76 17.37 -0.18
C GLY A 98 -4.69 16.81 -1.12
N ARG A 99 -3.44 17.30 -1.04
CA ARG A 99 -2.33 16.86 -1.93
C ARG A 99 -1.65 15.56 -1.47
N PHE A 100 -1.96 15.10 -0.27
CA PHE A 100 -1.41 13.86 0.30
C PHE A 100 -2.39 12.71 0.13
N LEU A 101 -1.89 11.59 -0.40
CA LEU A 101 -2.62 10.32 -0.45
C LEU A 101 -2.83 9.77 0.97
N GLU A 102 -1.74 9.72 1.73
CA GLU A 102 -1.75 9.37 3.14
C GLU A 102 -0.75 10.25 3.90
N HIS A 103 -1.07 10.54 5.14
CA HIS A 103 -0.21 11.29 6.04
C HIS A 103 -0.40 10.81 7.48
N GLY A 104 0.63 10.98 8.30
CA GLY A 104 0.63 10.61 9.71
C GLY A 104 1.69 11.36 10.48
N GLU A 105 1.59 11.31 11.81
CA GLU A 105 2.59 11.89 12.71
C GLU A 105 3.31 10.78 13.45
N TYR A 106 4.64 10.84 13.48
CA TYR A 106 5.49 9.92 14.21
C TYR A 106 6.63 10.70 14.86
N ASP A 107 6.79 10.51 16.17
CA ASP A 107 7.83 11.18 16.97
C ASP A 107 7.85 12.71 16.76
N GLY A 108 6.67 13.33 16.82
CA GLY A 108 6.48 14.79 16.63
C GLY A 108 6.73 15.31 15.21
N ASN A 109 6.98 14.43 14.24
CA ASN A 109 7.24 14.79 12.85
C ASN A 109 6.14 14.25 11.93
N LEU A 110 5.78 15.02 10.92
CA LEU A 110 4.85 14.60 9.89
C LEU A 110 5.55 13.75 8.85
N TYR A 111 4.83 12.74 8.35
CA TYR A 111 5.22 11.87 7.25
C TYR A 111 4.04 11.68 6.31
N GLY A 112 4.29 11.51 5.02
CA GLY A 112 3.22 11.27 4.07
C GLY A 112 3.68 11.08 2.64
N THR A 113 2.78 10.58 1.80
CA THR A 113 3.02 10.36 0.37
C THR A 113 2.14 11.31 -0.43
N LYS A 114 2.75 12.14 -1.28
CA LYS A 114 2.00 13.04 -2.17
C LYS A 114 1.41 12.28 -3.36
N ILE A 115 0.26 12.75 -3.83
CA ILE A 115 -0.39 12.21 -5.04
C ILE A 115 0.48 12.49 -6.28
N ASP A 116 1.06 13.69 -6.37
CA ASP A 116 1.94 14.09 -7.48
C ASP A 116 3.13 13.14 -7.67
N SER A 117 3.69 12.61 -6.58
CA SER A 117 4.79 11.63 -6.66
C SER A 117 4.40 10.33 -7.35
N ILE A 118 3.12 9.96 -7.32
CA ILE A 118 2.60 8.80 -8.05
C ILE A 118 2.58 9.14 -9.56
N HIS A 119 2.10 10.33 -9.92
CA HIS A 119 2.11 10.80 -11.31
C HIS A 119 3.51 10.88 -11.89
N GLU A 120 4.48 11.36 -11.11
CA GLU A 120 5.89 11.40 -11.52
C GLU A 120 6.38 9.99 -11.93
N VAL A 121 6.14 8.97 -11.09
CA VAL A 121 6.53 7.59 -11.43
C VAL A 121 5.80 7.09 -12.67
N VAL A 122 4.48 7.28 -12.74
CA VAL A 122 3.66 6.84 -13.88
C VAL A 122 4.09 7.52 -15.19
N SER A 123 4.47 8.81 -15.14
CA SER A 123 4.95 9.56 -16.31
C SER A 123 6.24 9.01 -16.91
N THR A 124 7.03 8.29 -16.12
CA THR A 124 8.24 7.59 -16.59
C THR A 124 7.92 6.25 -17.28
N GLY A 125 6.65 5.91 -17.49
CA GLY A 125 6.23 4.64 -18.10
C GLY A 125 6.31 3.43 -17.16
N ARG A 126 6.57 3.66 -15.87
CA ARG A 126 6.69 2.62 -14.85
C ARG A 126 5.41 2.48 -14.03
N THR A 127 5.13 1.27 -13.58
CA THR A 127 4.07 1.01 -12.61
C THR A 127 4.55 1.44 -11.23
N CYS A 128 3.79 2.32 -10.56
CA CYS A 128 4.13 2.80 -9.23
C CYS A 128 3.68 1.79 -8.16
N ILE A 129 4.64 1.23 -7.41
CA ILE A 129 4.37 0.32 -6.28
C ILE A 129 4.15 1.15 -5.02
N LEU A 130 3.02 0.90 -4.34
CA LEU A 130 2.59 1.64 -3.16
C LEU A 130 2.34 0.68 -1.98
N ASP A 131 3.05 0.87 -0.85
CA ASP A 131 2.83 0.13 0.41
C ASP A 131 2.03 0.94 1.45
N VAL A 132 0.84 1.39 1.05
CA VAL A 132 -0.01 2.33 1.79
C VAL A 132 -1.01 1.66 2.74
N ASN A 133 -1.69 2.44 3.57
CA ASN A 133 -2.81 1.99 4.40
C ASN A 133 -4.05 1.67 3.54
N PRO A 134 -4.88 0.66 3.89
CA PRO A 134 -6.15 0.39 3.20
C PRO A 134 -7.04 1.61 2.94
N GLN A 135 -7.03 2.62 3.81
CA GLN A 135 -7.81 3.85 3.63
C GLN A 135 -7.44 4.63 2.35
N ALA A 136 -6.20 4.50 1.87
CA ALA A 136 -5.74 5.11 0.63
C ALA A 136 -6.46 4.56 -0.62
N LEU A 137 -7.04 3.35 -0.55
CA LEU A 137 -7.77 2.74 -1.66
C LEU A 137 -8.97 3.57 -2.13
N LYS A 138 -9.57 4.36 -1.24
CA LYS A 138 -10.69 5.25 -1.59
C LYS A 138 -10.29 6.37 -2.55
N VAL A 139 -9.03 6.78 -2.49
CA VAL A 139 -8.46 7.79 -3.39
C VAL A 139 -7.89 7.12 -4.63
N LEU A 140 -7.28 5.93 -4.47
CA LEU A 140 -6.62 5.22 -5.56
C LEU A 140 -7.57 4.46 -6.49
N LYS A 141 -8.75 3.99 -6.05
CA LYS A 141 -9.65 3.16 -6.87
C LYS A 141 -10.41 4.02 -7.91
N THR A 142 -9.67 4.56 -8.87
CA THR A 142 -10.16 5.42 -9.95
C THR A 142 -9.46 5.10 -11.27
N ALA A 143 -10.06 5.55 -12.38
CA ALA A 143 -9.47 5.45 -13.73
C ALA A 143 -8.11 6.19 -13.85
N GLU A 144 -7.86 7.14 -12.97
CA GLU A 144 -6.63 7.90 -12.92
C GLU A 144 -5.44 7.03 -12.52
N PHE A 145 -5.59 6.22 -11.46
CA PHE A 145 -4.51 5.40 -10.90
C PHE A 145 -4.58 3.91 -11.29
N MET A 146 -5.72 3.45 -11.80
CA MET A 146 -5.99 2.06 -12.22
C MET A 146 -5.23 1.04 -11.36
N PRO A 147 -5.49 0.98 -10.05
CA PRO A 147 -4.71 0.14 -9.16
C PRO A 147 -4.93 -1.34 -9.48
N TYR A 148 -3.87 -2.12 -9.29
CA TYR A 148 -3.95 -3.54 -9.03
C TYR A 148 -3.66 -3.75 -7.55
N VAL A 149 -4.67 -4.16 -6.79
CA VAL A 149 -4.65 -4.21 -5.32
C VAL A 149 -4.35 -5.63 -4.88
N VAL A 150 -3.17 -5.82 -4.30
CA VAL A 150 -2.75 -7.11 -3.73
C VAL A 150 -2.77 -7.01 -2.22
N PHE A 151 -3.61 -7.83 -1.60
CA PHE A 151 -3.64 -8.00 -0.15
C PHE A 151 -2.65 -9.08 0.28
N ILE A 152 -1.70 -8.70 1.13
CA ILE A 152 -0.76 -9.60 1.79
C ILE A 152 -1.33 -9.96 3.16
N ALA A 153 -1.94 -11.14 3.22
CA ALA A 153 -2.49 -11.71 4.43
C ALA A 153 -1.38 -12.22 5.34
N ALA A 154 -1.51 -11.98 6.65
CA ALA A 154 -0.66 -12.61 7.63
C ALA A 154 -0.97 -14.11 7.68
N PRO A 155 0.04 -14.98 7.83
CA PRO A 155 -0.19 -16.37 8.13
C PRO A 155 -0.73 -16.51 9.56
N ASP A 156 -0.98 -17.74 10.00
CA ASP A 156 -1.32 -17.98 11.40
C ASP A 156 -0.18 -17.54 12.34
N PHE A 157 -0.51 -17.37 13.61
CA PHE A 157 0.41 -16.84 14.60
C PHE A 157 1.68 -17.68 14.76
N ASP A 158 1.57 -19.01 14.75
CA ASP A 158 2.69 -19.91 14.98
C ASP A 158 3.65 -19.87 13.79
N THR A 159 3.11 -19.85 12.56
CA THR A 159 3.88 -19.63 11.33
C THR A 159 4.55 -18.27 11.33
N LEU A 160 3.83 -17.18 11.64
CA LEU A 160 4.39 -15.83 11.68
C LEU A 160 5.53 -15.72 12.71
N LYS A 161 5.36 -16.35 13.88
CA LYS A 161 6.38 -16.41 14.93
C LYS A 161 7.61 -17.20 14.49
N GLY A 162 7.40 -18.34 13.83
CA GLY A 162 8.48 -19.15 13.26
C GLY A 162 9.28 -18.38 12.21
N MET A 163 8.60 -17.69 11.30
CA MET A 163 9.23 -16.83 10.29
C MET A 163 10.03 -15.69 10.93
N HIS A 164 9.45 -14.97 11.90
CA HIS A 164 10.14 -13.88 12.59
C HIS A 164 11.40 -14.39 13.30
N LYS A 165 11.32 -15.52 13.99
CA LYS A 165 12.47 -16.16 14.62
C LYS A 165 13.57 -16.51 13.61
N ALA A 166 13.22 -17.12 12.48
CA ALA A 166 14.19 -17.45 11.44
C ALA A 166 14.90 -16.21 10.87
N VAL A 167 14.18 -15.10 10.69
CA VAL A 167 14.76 -13.83 10.22
C VAL A 167 15.69 -13.20 11.26
N VAL A 168 15.37 -13.30 12.55
CA VAL A 168 16.24 -12.87 13.66
C VAL A 168 17.49 -13.74 13.74
N ASP A 169 17.34 -15.07 13.68
CA ASP A 169 18.44 -16.03 13.76
C ASP A 169 19.39 -15.89 12.55
N ALA A 170 18.86 -15.53 11.37
CA ALA A 170 19.64 -15.22 10.18
C ALA A 170 20.32 -13.84 10.21
N GLY A 171 20.12 -13.04 11.26
CA GLY A 171 20.71 -11.69 11.38
C GLY A 171 20.12 -10.66 10.40
N LEU A 172 19.01 -10.98 9.73
CA LEU A 172 18.35 -10.10 8.76
C LEU A 172 17.54 -8.98 9.43
N THR A 173 17.24 -9.12 10.72
CA THR A 173 16.64 -8.05 11.53
C THR A 173 17.18 -8.08 12.95
N THR A 174 17.45 -6.91 13.51
CA THR A 174 17.78 -6.73 14.93
C THR A 174 16.54 -6.50 15.78
N LYS A 175 15.39 -6.23 15.15
CA LYS A 175 14.14 -5.95 15.86
C LYS A 175 13.46 -7.25 16.29
N GLN A 176 13.54 -7.55 17.58
CA GLN A 176 12.73 -8.60 18.19
C GLN A 176 11.30 -8.08 18.40
N LEU A 177 10.33 -8.78 17.79
CA LEU A 177 8.92 -8.54 18.00
C LEU A 177 8.44 -9.41 19.15
N THR A 178 7.56 -8.86 19.98
CA THR A 178 6.93 -9.64 21.06
C THR A 178 5.78 -10.48 20.51
N ASP A 179 5.39 -11.53 21.23
CA ASP A 179 4.19 -12.31 20.90
C ASP A 179 2.94 -11.42 20.79
N VAL A 180 2.87 -10.32 21.56
CA VAL A 180 1.79 -9.32 21.48
C VAL A 180 1.81 -8.59 20.13
N ASP A 181 2.98 -8.22 19.62
CA ASP A 181 3.12 -7.54 18.33
C ASP A 181 2.76 -8.45 17.15
N LEU A 182 3.18 -9.72 17.23
CA LEU A 182 2.84 -10.73 16.24
C LEU A 182 1.34 -11.02 16.23
N ARG A 183 0.71 -11.14 17.40
CA ARG A 183 -0.75 -11.31 17.51
C ARG A 183 -1.50 -10.11 16.93
N LYS A 184 -1.06 -8.90 17.25
CA LYS A 184 -1.62 -7.66 16.65
C LYS A 184 -1.53 -7.67 15.13
N THR A 185 -0.45 -8.19 14.56
CA THR A 185 -0.28 -8.31 13.10
C THR A 185 -1.32 -9.24 12.48
N VAL A 186 -1.55 -10.40 13.10
CA VAL A 186 -2.57 -11.38 12.65
C VAL A 186 -3.97 -10.79 12.77
N ASP A 187 -4.31 -10.20 13.92
CA ASP A 187 -5.62 -9.62 14.17
C ASP A 187 -5.92 -8.44 13.23
N GLU A 188 -4.93 -7.57 13.00
CA GLU A 188 -5.04 -6.45 12.07
C GLU A 188 -5.19 -6.94 10.63
N SER A 189 -4.47 -8.00 10.23
CA SER A 189 -4.63 -8.58 8.90
C SER A 189 -6.05 -9.09 8.68
N ALA A 190 -6.60 -9.83 9.65
CA ALA A 190 -7.99 -10.30 9.59
C ALA A 190 -8.99 -9.13 9.58
N ARG A 191 -8.71 -8.05 10.32
CA ARG A 191 -9.55 -6.84 10.32
C ARG A 191 -9.56 -6.15 8.95
N ILE A 192 -8.39 -5.99 8.34
CA ILE A 192 -8.24 -5.41 7.00
C ILE A 192 -8.99 -6.26 5.97
N GLN A 193 -8.82 -7.59 6.01
CA GLN A 193 -9.49 -8.49 5.08
C GLN A 193 -11.01 -8.38 5.16
N ARG A 194 -11.58 -8.37 6.38
CA ARG A 194 -13.04 -8.23 6.55
C ARG A 194 -13.56 -6.90 6.04
N ALA A 195 -12.80 -5.81 6.20
CA ALA A 195 -13.24 -4.47 5.86
C ALA A 195 -13.02 -4.10 4.38
N TYR A 196 -11.98 -4.61 3.73
CA TYR A 196 -11.53 -4.15 2.41
C TYR A 196 -11.46 -5.25 1.35
N SER A 197 -11.92 -6.47 1.61
CA SER A 197 -11.83 -7.59 0.66
C SER A 197 -12.36 -7.28 -0.74
N HIS A 198 -13.41 -6.46 -0.84
CA HIS A 198 -14.01 -6.04 -2.10
C HIS A 198 -13.15 -5.08 -2.94
N TYR A 199 -12.07 -4.55 -2.38
CA TYR A 199 -11.08 -3.76 -3.12
C TYR A 199 -9.96 -4.63 -3.70
N PHE A 200 -9.80 -5.89 -3.27
CA PHE A 200 -8.63 -6.69 -3.61
C PHE A 200 -8.81 -7.41 -4.93
N ASP A 201 -7.82 -7.28 -5.82
CA ASP A 201 -7.73 -8.09 -7.04
C ASP A 201 -7.08 -9.45 -6.75
N LEU A 202 -6.18 -9.51 -5.74
CA LEU A 202 -5.45 -10.71 -5.36
C LEU A 202 -5.21 -10.74 -3.85
N THR A 203 -5.29 -11.93 -3.24
CA THR A 203 -4.86 -12.17 -1.86
C THR A 203 -3.74 -13.20 -1.84
N ILE A 204 -2.64 -12.88 -1.15
CA ILE A 204 -1.48 -13.75 -0.95
C ILE A 204 -1.26 -13.91 0.54
N VAL A 205 -1.25 -15.15 1.03
CA VAL A 205 -0.83 -15.45 2.41
C VAL A 205 0.69 -15.49 2.45
N ASN A 206 1.31 -14.67 3.31
CA ASN A 206 2.76 -14.62 3.42
C ASN A 206 3.28 -15.56 4.53
N ASP A 207 3.14 -16.87 4.29
CA ASP A 207 3.73 -17.94 5.11
C ASP A 207 5.19 -18.27 4.73
N ASN A 208 5.58 -17.88 3.51
CA ASN A 208 6.93 -17.97 2.99
C ASN A 208 7.19 -16.82 2.02
N LEU A 209 8.23 -16.03 2.27
CA LEU A 209 8.52 -14.81 1.51
C LEU A 209 8.86 -15.09 0.04
N ASP A 210 9.53 -16.21 -0.26
CA ASP A 210 9.89 -16.58 -1.64
C ASP A 210 8.65 -17.00 -2.42
N LYS A 211 7.81 -17.87 -1.87
CA LYS A 211 6.56 -18.30 -2.52
C LYS A 211 5.58 -17.14 -2.70
N ALA A 212 5.47 -16.27 -1.70
CA ALA A 212 4.64 -15.07 -1.80
C ALA A 212 5.15 -14.14 -2.90
N PHE A 213 6.47 -14.02 -3.05
CA PHE A 213 7.09 -13.25 -4.12
C PHE A 213 6.86 -13.87 -5.50
N GLU A 214 7.05 -15.17 -5.66
CA GLU A 214 6.78 -15.88 -6.92
C GLU A 214 5.32 -15.70 -7.36
N THR A 215 4.39 -15.81 -6.42
CA THR A 215 2.96 -15.59 -6.67
C THR A 215 2.68 -14.15 -7.11
N LEU A 216 3.29 -13.17 -6.43
CA LEU A 216 3.15 -11.75 -6.78
C LEU A 216 3.73 -11.46 -8.16
N GLN A 217 4.92 -11.97 -8.46
CA GLN A 217 5.59 -11.78 -9.76
C GLN A 217 4.74 -12.37 -10.89
N ALA A 218 4.28 -13.62 -10.73
CA ALA A 218 3.44 -14.28 -11.72
C ALA A 218 2.12 -13.52 -11.95
N ALA A 219 1.52 -12.96 -10.90
CA ALA A 219 0.32 -12.15 -11.03
C ALA A 219 0.57 -10.86 -11.82
N VAL A 220 1.69 -10.17 -11.57
CA VAL A 220 2.02 -8.94 -12.28
C VAL A 220 2.40 -9.21 -13.74
N ASP A 221 3.13 -10.28 -14.03
CA ASP A 221 3.47 -10.67 -15.41
C ASP A 221 2.22 -10.99 -16.24
N LYS A 222 1.19 -11.55 -15.62
CA LYS A 222 -0.11 -11.80 -16.27
C LYS A 222 -0.85 -10.53 -16.66
N LEU A 223 -0.66 -9.42 -15.95
CA LEU A 223 -1.32 -8.15 -16.32
C LEU A 223 -0.91 -7.70 -17.73
N CYS A 224 0.35 -7.94 -18.11
CA CYS A 224 0.87 -7.55 -19.41
C CYS A 224 0.54 -8.54 -20.53
N THR A 225 0.04 -9.74 -20.22
CA THR A 225 -0.15 -10.83 -21.20
C THR A 225 -1.60 -11.30 -21.34
N GLU A 226 -2.39 -11.17 -20.28
CA GLU A 226 -3.78 -11.65 -20.23
C GLU A 226 -4.78 -10.48 -20.20
N ALA A 227 -5.99 -10.73 -20.72
CA ALA A 227 -7.09 -9.77 -20.64
C ALA A 227 -7.51 -9.56 -19.18
N GLN A 228 -7.83 -8.31 -18.82
CA GLN A 228 -8.09 -7.91 -17.44
C GLN A 228 -9.52 -7.45 -17.24
N TRP A 229 -10.01 -7.60 -16.00
CA TRP A 229 -11.25 -6.99 -15.56
C TRP A 229 -10.95 -5.66 -14.86
N VAL A 230 -11.69 -4.63 -15.25
CA VAL A 230 -11.64 -3.30 -14.63
C VAL A 230 -13.06 -2.81 -14.38
N PRO A 231 -13.31 -1.99 -13.35
CA PRO A 231 -14.57 -1.30 -13.18
C PRO A 231 -15.02 -0.59 -14.46
N VAL A 232 -16.30 -0.68 -14.80
CA VAL A 232 -16.86 -0.09 -16.03
C VAL A 232 -16.57 1.41 -16.13
N ASN A 233 -16.66 2.13 -15.01
CA ASN A 233 -16.35 3.56 -14.92
C ASN A 233 -14.87 3.94 -15.13
N TRP A 234 -13.98 2.97 -15.41
CA TRP A 234 -12.60 3.24 -15.80
C TRP A 234 -12.39 3.25 -17.31
N VAL A 235 -13.35 2.74 -18.07
CA VAL A 235 -13.29 2.60 -19.53
C VAL A 235 -14.12 3.67 -20.23
N TYR A 236 -15.20 4.14 -19.59
CA TYR A 236 -16.16 5.11 -20.12
C TYR A 236 -16.02 6.49 -19.50
#